data_AF-A0A444XLW5-F1
#
_entry.id   AF-A0A444XLW5-F1
#
_cell.length_a   1.000
_cell.length_b   1.000
_cell.length_c   1.000
_cell.angle_alpha   90.00
_cell.angle_beta   90.00
_cell.angle_gamma   90.00
#
_symmetry.space_group_name_H-M   'P 1'
#
loop_
_entity.id
_entity.type
_entity.pdbx_description
1 polymer ?
#
loop_
_entity_poly.entity_id
_entity_poly.type
_entity_poly.pdbx_seq_one_letter_code
_entity_poly.pdbx_strand_id
1 'polypeptide(L)'
;MNRLRHDPCNDLNLVIVSHGLTSRIFLMKWFKWTVEQFEHLNNFGNCEFRVMQLGTGGEYSLAVHHTAQEMLEWGLSPEMIADQKWRATACRGDWNDQCPWYLDAFFDHLPDSDDEIAEKEDETNT
;
A
#
# COMPACT_ATOMS: atom_id res chain seq x y z
N MET A 1 6.31 18.17 -9.39
CA MET A 1 6.70 18.67 -8.06
C MET A 1 7.97 17.95 -7.61
N ASN A 2 9.16 18.54 -7.72
CA ASN A 2 10.38 18.04 -7.05
C ASN A 2 10.69 18.99 -5.90
N ARG A 3 9.97 18.80 -4.78
CA ARG A 3 10.16 19.63 -3.57
C ARG A 3 11.46 19.30 -2.83
N LEU A 4 11.95 18.08 -3.01
CA LEU A 4 13.26 17.66 -2.51
C LEU A 4 14.27 17.93 -3.64
N ARG A 5 15.21 18.86 -3.42
CA ARG A 5 16.33 19.10 -4.34
C ARG A 5 17.27 17.89 -4.26
N HIS A 6 16.89 16.82 -4.95
CA HIS A 6 17.64 15.57 -4.97
C HIS A 6 18.37 15.47 -6.32
N ASP A 7 19.68 15.24 -6.23
CA ASP A 7 20.50 14.91 -7.39
C ASP A 7 20.22 13.44 -7.74
N PRO A 8 19.73 13.12 -8.95
CA PRO A 8 19.42 11.74 -9.36
C PRO A 8 20.63 10.80 -9.33
N CYS A 9 21.86 11.31 -9.16
CA CYS A 9 23.06 10.52 -8.96
C CYS A 9 23.24 9.99 -7.51
N ASN A 10 22.45 10.47 -6.54
CA ASN A 10 22.58 10.09 -5.13
C ASN A 10 21.45 9.14 -4.71
N ASP A 11 21.74 8.14 -3.88
CA ASP A 11 20.70 7.27 -3.34
C ASP A 11 19.87 8.01 -2.28
N LEU A 12 18.56 8.14 -2.49
CA LEU A 12 17.66 8.74 -1.50
C LEU A 12 17.11 7.67 -0.56
N ASN A 13 17.43 7.79 0.73
CA ASN A 13 16.82 6.98 1.78
C ASN A 13 15.85 7.83 2.60
N LEU A 14 14.67 7.28 2.89
CA LEU A 14 13.62 7.95 3.67
C LEU A 14 13.43 7.23 5.00
N VAL A 15 13.34 8.00 6.09
CA VAL A 15 12.98 7.50 7.42
C VAL A 15 11.64 8.12 7.81
N ILE A 16 10.66 7.27 8.08
CA ILE A 16 9.31 7.68 8.51
C ILE A 16 9.17 7.32 9.98
N VAL A 17 8.98 8.34 10.84
CA VAL A 17 8.74 8.16 12.27
C VAL A 17 7.27 8.46 12.56
N SER A 18 6.55 7.49 13.10
CA SER A 18 5.12 7.62 13.34
C SER A 18 4.64 6.70 14.47
N HIS A 19 3.33 6.61 14.65
CA HIS A 19 2.67 5.70 15.59
C HIS A 19 2.42 4.33 14.97
N GLY A 20 2.22 3.30 15.80
CA GLY A 20 2.01 1.92 15.33
C GLY A 20 0.83 1.78 14.36
N LEU A 21 -0.32 2.39 14.68
CA LEU A 21 -1.50 2.36 13.81
C LEU A 21 -1.24 3.06 12.47
N THR A 22 -0.67 4.26 12.51
CA THR A 22 -0.37 5.04 11.29
C THR A 22 0.63 4.32 10.39
N SER A 23 1.62 3.64 10.98
CA SER A 23 2.61 2.85 10.23
C SER A 23 1.95 1.65 9.53
N ARG A 24 1.01 0.97 10.19
CA ARG A 24 0.24 -0.11 9.57
C ARG A 24 -0.64 0.40 8.42
N ILE A 25 -1.31 1.54 8.60
CA ILE A 25 -2.14 2.15 7.53
C ILE A 25 -1.27 2.56 6.34
N PHE A 26 -0.07 3.10 6.60
CA PHE A 26 0.90 3.39 5.56
C PHE A 26 1.26 2.14 4.76
N LEU A 27 1.62 1.04 5.43
CA LEU A 27 1.95 -0.23 4.76
C LEU A 27 0.76 -0.81 4.00
N MET A 28 -0.44 -0.77 4.59
CA MET A 28 -1.68 -1.17 3.92
C MET A 28 -1.88 -0.38 2.63
N LYS A 29 -1.75 0.94 2.67
CA LYS A 29 -1.94 1.76 1.47
C LYS A 29 -0.82 1.56 0.46
N TRP A 30 0.42 1.39 0.90
CA TRP A 30 1.58 1.20 0.03
C TRP A 30 1.51 -0.12 -0.73
N PHE A 31 1.27 -1.22 -0.01
CA PHE A 31 1.20 -2.56 -0.59
C PHE A 31 -0.19 -2.95 -1.08
N LYS A 32 -1.16 -2.05 -0.96
CA LYS A 32 -2.56 -2.24 -1.35
C LYS A 32 -3.20 -3.46 -0.68
N TRP A 33 -2.93 -3.64 0.60
CA TRP A 33 -3.52 -4.73 1.40
C TRP A 33 -5.00 -4.47 1.69
N THR A 34 -5.77 -5.55 1.81
CA THR A 34 -7.20 -5.47 2.15
C THR A 34 -7.43 -5.07 3.60
N VAL A 35 -8.66 -4.73 3.94
CA VAL A 35 -9.06 -4.46 5.33
C VAL A 35 -8.83 -5.70 6.19
N GLU A 36 -9.20 -6.89 5.71
CA GLU A 36 -9.00 -8.15 6.42
C GLU A 36 -7.51 -8.41 6.64
N GLN A 37 -6.67 -8.29 5.60
CA GLN A 37 -5.22 -8.44 5.72
C GLN A 37 -4.64 -7.42 6.72
N PHE A 38 -5.10 -6.18 6.68
CA PHE A 38 -4.69 -5.15 7.61
C PHE A 38 -5.07 -5.48 9.06
N GLU A 39 -6.28 -5.96 9.32
CA GLU A 39 -6.77 -6.26 10.67
C GLU A 39 -5.92 -7.33 11.38
N HIS A 40 -5.40 -8.30 10.62
CA HIS A 40 -4.53 -9.37 11.15
C HIS A 40 -3.10 -8.91 11.48
N LEU A 41 -2.67 -7.72 11.04
CA LEU A 41 -1.33 -7.22 11.34
C LEU A 41 -1.15 -6.93 12.82
N ASN A 42 0.02 -7.28 13.35
CA ASN A 42 0.43 -6.88 14.68
C ASN A 42 0.86 -5.40 14.69
N ASN A 43 0.58 -4.72 15.80
CA ASN A 43 1.13 -3.38 16.03
C ASN A 43 2.64 -3.46 16.17
N PHE A 44 3.32 -2.43 15.67
CA PHE A 44 4.74 -2.24 15.93
C PHE A 44 4.99 -2.11 17.44
N GLY A 45 6.03 -2.76 17.93
CA GLY A 45 6.62 -2.50 19.24
C GLY A 45 7.22 -1.10 19.33
N ASN A 46 7.46 -0.63 20.55
CA ASN A 46 8.11 0.66 20.77
C ASN A 46 9.52 0.65 20.15
N CYS A 47 9.80 1.64 19.30
CA CYS A 47 11.05 1.76 18.54
C CYS A 47 11.33 0.59 17.57
N GLU A 48 10.35 -0.26 17.27
CA GLU A 48 10.46 -1.23 16.19
C GLU A 48 10.49 -0.51 14.83
N PHE A 49 11.23 -1.06 13.88
CA PHE A 49 11.28 -0.56 12.52
C PHE A 49 11.13 -1.70 11.51
N ARG A 50 10.63 -1.37 10.33
CA ARG A 50 10.60 -2.26 9.18
C ARG A 50 11.25 -1.55 8.00
N VAL A 51 12.10 -2.29 7.31
CA VAL A 51 12.80 -1.80 6.11
C VAL A 51 12.05 -2.23 4.87
N MET A 52 11.68 -1.26 4.04
CA MET A 52 11.22 -1.48 2.68
C MET A 52 12.38 -1.15 1.74
N GLN A 53 12.82 -2.12 0.94
CA GLN A 53 13.89 -1.91 -0.02
C GLN A 53 13.41 -2.17 -1.44
N LEU A 54 13.95 -1.38 -2.37
CA LEU A 54 13.72 -1.55 -3.79
C LEU A 54 14.28 -2.90 -4.26
N GLY A 55 13.41 -3.77 -4.75
CA GLY A 55 13.79 -5.02 -5.41
C GLY A 55 14.39 -4.77 -6.80
N THR A 56 14.80 -5.85 -7.47
CA THR A 56 15.44 -5.79 -8.79
C THR A 56 14.57 -5.14 -9.87
N GLY A 57 13.24 -5.25 -9.74
CA GLY A 57 12.27 -4.71 -10.70
C GLY A 57 11.84 -3.27 -10.46
N GLY A 58 12.33 -2.63 -9.39
CA GLY A 58 11.92 -1.27 -9.03
C GLY A 58 10.68 -1.19 -8.13
N GLU A 59 10.22 -2.31 -7.57
CA GLU A 59 9.15 -2.35 -6.58
C GLU A 59 9.76 -2.44 -5.17
N TYR A 60 9.22 -1.66 -4.22
CA TYR A 60 9.63 -1.81 -2.81
C TYR A 60 9.07 -3.12 -2.24
N SER A 61 9.85 -3.77 -1.38
CA SER A 61 9.47 -5.01 -0.71
C SER A 61 10.08 -5.10 0.70
N LEU A 62 9.34 -5.75 1.60
CA LEU A 62 9.83 -6.17 2.90
C LEU A 62 10.73 -7.43 2.81
N ALA A 63 10.51 -8.29 1.82
CA ALA A 63 11.19 -9.58 1.71
C ALA A 63 12.67 -9.48 1.27
N VAL A 64 13.14 -8.27 0.92
CA VAL A 64 14.56 -8.05 0.60
C VAL A 64 15.41 -8.02 1.88
N HIS A 65 14.88 -7.45 2.97
CA HIS A 65 15.58 -7.30 4.23
C HIS A 65 15.08 -8.21 5.35
N HIS A 66 13.87 -8.76 5.22
CA HIS A 66 13.22 -9.53 6.29
C HIS A 66 12.88 -10.94 5.82
N THR A 67 12.97 -11.88 6.76
CA THR A 67 12.63 -13.28 6.55
C THR A 67 11.11 -13.49 6.49
N ALA A 68 10.69 -14.62 5.91
CA ALA A 68 9.28 -15.01 5.92
C ALA A 68 8.76 -15.26 7.34
N GLN A 69 9.63 -15.72 8.26
CA GLN A 69 9.25 -15.97 9.64
C GLN A 69 8.93 -14.66 10.38
N GLU A 70 9.79 -13.64 10.27
CA GLU A 70 9.52 -12.32 10.86
C GLU A 70 8.21 -11.73 10.32
N MET A 71 7.98 -11.84 9.01
CA MET A 71 6.72 -11.39 8.40
C MET A 71 5.49 -12.13 8.94
N LEU A 72 5.58 -13.44 9.16
CA LEU A 72 4.50 -14.20 9.81
C LEU A 72 4.27 -13.73 11.26
N GLU A 73 5.34 -13.51 12.01
CA GLU A 73 5.28 -13.01 13.39
C GLU A 73 4.66 -11.59 13.46
N TRP A 74 4.74 -10.82 12.38
CA TRP A 74 4.06 -9.54 12.23
C TRP A 74 2.59 -9.63 11.80
N GLY A 75 2.07 -10.83 11.57
CA GLY A 75 0.69 -11.06 11.16
C GLY A 75 0.47 -11.00 9.64
N LEU A 76 1.52 -11.04 8.81
CA LEU A 76 1.34 -11.14 7.36
C LEU A 76 0.85 -12.54 7.00
N SER A 77 -0.17 -12.61 6.15
CA SER A 77 -0.67 -13.88 5.63
C SER A 77 0.34 -14.51 4.64
N PRO A 78 0.24 -15.83 4.37
CA PRO A 78 1.07 -16.49 3.36
C PRO A 78 0.99 -15.83 1.98
N GLU A 79 -0.18 -15.31 1.61
CA GLU A 79 -0.41 -14.58 0.36
C GLU A 79 0.36 -13.25 0.34
N MET A 80 0.28 -12.47 1.42
CA MET A 80 1.03 -11.20 1.54
C MET A 80 2.54 -11.46 1.44
N ILE A 81 3.02 -12.53 2.06
CA ILE A 81 4.44 -12.91 2.01
C ILE A 81 4.86 -13.33 0.60
N ALA A 82 3.99 -14.04 -0.13
CA ALA A 82 4.25 -14.39 -1.52
C ALA A 82 4.35 -13.14 -2.40
N ASP A 83 3.45 -12.16 -2.22
CA ASP A 83 3.52 -10.87 -2.91
C ASP A 83 4.81 -10.11 -2.58
N GLN A 84 5.22 -10.06 -1.30
CA GLN A 84 6.48 -9.41 -0.92
C GLN A 84 7.70 -10.09 -1.58
N LYS A 85 7.73 -11.43 -1.63
CA LYS A 85 8.81 -12.18 -2.31
C LYS A 85 8.82 -11.93 -3.82
N TRP A 86 7.65 -11.84 -4.44
CA TRP A 86 7.53 -11.48 -5.85
C TRP A 86 8.07 -10.07 -6.10
N ARG A 87 7.64 -9.06 -5.32
CA ARG A 87 8.15 -7.68 -5.42
C ARG A 87 9.67 -7.56 -5.26
N ALA A 88 10.27 -8.40 -4.41
CA ALA A 88 11.72 -8.41 -4.21
C ALA A 88 12.51 -8.87 -5.44
N THR A 89 11.91 -9.72 -6.29
CA THR A 89 12.62 -10.46 -7.36
C THR A 89 12.09 -10.22 -8.77
N ALA A 90 10.88 -9.67 -8.92
CA ALA A 90 10.26 -9.40 -10.20
C ALA A 90 11.15 -8.50 -11.08
N CYS A 91 11.08 -8.68 -12.39
CA CYS A 91 11.74 -7.77 -13.33
C CYS A 91 10.86 -6.55 -13.61
N ARG A 92 11.50 -5.46 -14.04
CA ARG A 92 10.80 -4.22 -14.35
C ARG A 92 9.82 -4.44 -15.51
N GLY A 93 8.52 -4.29 -15.26
CA GLY A 93 7.46 -4.51 -16.24
C GLY A 93 6.77 -5.87 -16.16
N ASP A 94 7.19 -6.74 -15.25
CA ASP A 94 6.43 -7.94 -14.92
C ASP A 94 5.16 -7.53 -14.16
N TRP A 95 4.00 -7.99 -14.61
CA TRP A 95 2.73 -7.80 -13.93
C TRP A 95 2.48 -8.99 -13.01
N ASN A 96 2.09 -8.72 -11.77
CA ASN A 96 1.61 -9.78 -10.89
C ASN A 96 0.14 -10.07 -11.22
N ASP A 97 -0.11 -10.86 -12.27
CA ASP A 97 -1.46 -11.27 -12.68
C ASP A 97 -2.20 -12.08 -11.60
N GLN A 98 -1.49 -12.56 -10.58
CA GLN A 98 -2.04 -13.27 -9.43
C GLN A 98 -2.46 -12.34 -8.29
N CYS A 99 -2.18 -11.02 -8.38
CA CYS A 99 -2.54 -10.04 -7.36
C CYS A 99 -3.77 -9.25 -7.82
N PRO A 100 -4.97 -9.51 -7.25
CA PRO A 100 -6.20 -8.79 -7.60
C PRO A 100 -6.11 -7.26 -7.47
N TRP A 101 -5.15 -6.78 -6.67
CA TRP A 101 -5.06 -5.40 -6.17
C TRP A 101 -4.38 -4.42 -7.15
N TYR A 102 -3.93 -4.88 -8.32
CA TYR A 102 -3.35 -3.98 -9.33
C TYR A 102 -4.42 -3.21 -10.13
N LEU A 103 -5.69 -3.63 -10.05
CA LEU A 103 -6.86 -3.00 -10.68
C LEU A 103 -7.89 -2.59 -9.61
N ASP A 104 -7.89 -1.31 -9.23
CA ASP A 104 -9.00 -0.49 -8.68
C ASP A 104 -9.91 -0.92 -7.50
N ALA A 105 -9.84 -2.14 -6.95
CA ALA A 105 -10.82 -2.60 -5.95
C ALA A 105 -10.86 -1.82 -4.60
N PHE A 106 -9.94 -0.88 -4.35
CA PHE A 106 -9.92 -0.12 -3.09
C PHE A 106 -10.97 0.99 -3.01
N PHE A 107 -11.42 1.55 -4.14
CA PHE A 107 -12.41 2.64 -4.17
C PHE A 107 -13.73 2.29 -4.90
N ASP A 108 -13.80 1.15 -5.59
CA ASP A 108 -14.96 0.74 -6.40
C ASP A 108 -16.26 0.48 -5.59
N HIS A 109 -16.17 0.40 -4.26
CA HIS A 109 -17.34 0.19 -3.40
C HIS A 109 -17.87 1.45 -2.74
N LEU A 110 -17.27 2.61 -3.01
CA LEU A 110 -17.85 3.88 -2.56
C LEU A 110 -18.94 4.27 -3.57
N PRO A 111 -20.20 4.43 -3.14
CA PRO A 111 -21.21 5.03 -4.01
C PRO A 111 -20.76 6.45 -4.33
N ASP A 112 -20.69 6.80 -5.62
CA ASP A 112 -20.48 8.18 -6.06
C ASP A 112 -21.59 9.05 -5.47
N SER A 113 -21.22 9.93 -4.53
CA SER A 113 -22.15 10.79 -3.79
C SER A 113 -22.61 12.01 -4.61
N ASP A 114 -22.35 12.06 -5.91
CA ASP A 114 -22.53 13.27 -6.73
C ASP A 114 -23.87 13.33 -7.51
N ASP A 115 -24.77 12.37 -7.33
CA ASP A 115 -26.03 12.26 -8.12
C ASP A 115 -27.33 12.73 -7.42
N GLU A 116 -27.29 13.61 -6.40
CA GLU A 116 -28.53 14.17 -5.80
C GLU A 116 -28.60 15.72 -5.74
N ILE A 117 -28.11 16.44 -6.77
CA ILE A 117 -28.46 17.88 -6.92
C ILE A 117 -28.75 18.25 -8.38
N ALA A 118 -29.87 17.76 -8.92
CA ALA A 118 -30.66 18.33 -10.03
C ALA A 118 -31.96 17.48 -10.09
N GLU A 119 -33.21 17.94 -10.07
CA GLU A 119 -33.86 19.17 -10.51
C GLU A 119 -35.17 19.32 -9.70
N LYS A 120 -35.47 20.49 -9.15
CA LYS A 120 -36.85 20.91 -8.81
C LYS A 120 -37.00 22.41 -9.06
N GLU A 121 -37.14 22.79 -10.31
CA GLU A 121 -37.78 24.04 -10.69
C GLU A 121 -38.79 23.77 -11.83
N ASP A 122 -39.90 24.51 -11.74
CA ASP A 122 -41.02 24.66 -12.66
C ASP A 122 -42.13 23.59 -12.76
N GLU A 123 -43.19 23.81 -11.97
CA GLU A 123 -44.58 23.76 -12.46
C GLU A 123 -45.54 24.50 -11.50
N THR A 124 -45.59 25.84 -11.59
CA THR A 124 -46.79 26.60 -11.21
C THR A 124 -47.03 27.70 -12.22
N ASN A 125 -47.78 27.36 -13.27
CA ASN A 125 -48.54 28.34 -14.03
C ASN A 125 -49.85 27.69 -14.50
N THR A 126 -50.87 27.74 -13.64
CA THR A 126 -52.29 27.73 -14.04
C THR A 126 -53.11 28.46 -12.99
#